data_AF-A0A2E6MQM5-F1
#
_entry.id   AF-A0A2E6MQM5-F1
#
_cell.length_a   1.000
_cell.length_b   1.000
_cell.length_c   1.000
_cell.angle_alpha   90.00
_cell.angle_beta   90.00
_cell.angle_gamma   90.00
#
_symmetry.space_group_name_H-M   'P 1'
#
loop_
_entity.id
_entity.type
_entity.pdbx_description
1 polymer ?
#
loop_
_entity_poly.entity_id
_entity_poly.type
_entity_poly.pdbx_seq_one_letter_code
_entity_poly.pdbx_strand_id
1 'polypeptide(L)'
;MDNKNVPQAGIPIQPLGQNPLQKHFRQPKIYLKLPSQGRWYPNGAIDMPENGEIPIYSMTAKDELTFKTPDALLNGQSVVDVIQSCAPNIKNAWAVPSVDLDCLLVAIRMATFGEKLEVTVTIPNTKIEKSYEIDCKVLIDTYLAAVFEDIIHIDGFTVTLKPLNYKTFTEMAIKTFEEQRLLQTVNNDDFDAEKKLDMFNKSFKTLTDINVNIMKDAIVSIQWKNEPAVKNPIHIAEFIDSADAKVYNGIKKHIDENKKKFQTQPMTVQATDEEIEAGAPKTFEVPISFDQSNFFV
;
A
#
# COMPACT_ATOMS: atom_id res chain seq x y z
N MET A 1 -60.34 -14.72 43.35
CA MET A 1 -59.40 -13.60 43.50
C MET A 1 -58.44 -13.69 42.33
N ASP A 2 -58.68 -12.86 41.33
CA ASP A 2 -58.09 -12.93 40.00
C ASP A 2 -56.62 -12.54 40.01
N ASN A 3 -55.79 -13.43 39.48
CA ASN A 3 -54.41 -13.14 39.13
C ASN A 3 -54.43 -12.43 37.77
N LYS A 4 -54.32 -11.08 37.78
CA LYS A 4 -54.31 -10.27 36.57
C LYS A 4 -53.01 -10.52 35.81
N ASN A 5 -53.12 -11.32 34.75
CA ASN A 5 -52.10 -11.48 33.72
C ASN A 5 -52.03 -10.17 32.92
N VAL A 6 -50.97 -9.40 33.13
CA VAL A 6 -50.70 -8.17 32.35
C VAL A 6 -50.28 -8.60 30.94
N PRO A 7 -50.93 -8.13 29.86
CA PRO A 7 -50.50 -8.46 28.51
C PRO A 7 -49.14 -7.82 28.25
N GLN A 8 -48.12 -8.65 27.99
CA GLN A 8 -46.88 -8.20 27.38
C GLN A 8 -47.22 -7.52 26.05
N ALA A 9 -46.89 -6.24 25.91
CA ALA A 9 -46.98 -5.53 24.65
C ALA A 9 -46.13 -6.29 23.62
N GLY A 10 -46.79 -6.88 22.62
CA GLY A 10 -46.14 -7.62 21.57
C GLY A 10 -45.12 -6.73 20.86
N ILE A 11 -43.89 -7.23 20.75
CA ILE A 11 -42.87 -6.61 19.89
C ILE A 11 -43.48 -6.51 18.49
N PRO A 12 -43.58 -5.32 17.88
CA PRO A 12 -44.13 -5.20 16.54
C PRO A 12 -43.27 -6.00 15.59
N ILE A 13 -43.87 -7.05 15.01
CA ILE A 13 -43.24 -7.94 14.04
C ILE A 13 -43.01 -7.09 12.79
N GLN A 14 -41.76 -6.65 12.56
CA GLN A 14 -41.42 -5.93 11.33
C GLN A 14 -41.70 -6.85 10.13
N PRO A 15 -42.42 -6.38 9.11
CA PRO A 15 -42.71 -7.18 7.93
C PRO A 15 -41.39 -7.63 7.28
N LEU A 16 -41.39 -8.81 6.67
CA LEU A 16 -40.30 -9.39 5.85
C LEU A 16 -40.03 -8.58 4.55
N GLY A 17 -40.22 -7.26 4.57
CA GLY A 17 -39.94 -6.32 3.49
C GLY A 17 -38.60 -5.60 3.68
N GLN A 18 -38.18 -4.85 2.64
CA GLN A 18 -36.88 -4.13 2.60
C GLN A 18 -36.58 -3.41 3.92
N ASN A 19 -35.33 -3.56 4.37
CA ASN A 19 -34.84 -2.93 5.60
C ASN A 19 -35.06 -1.39 5.52
N PRO A 20 -35.92 -0.82 6.38
CA PRO A 20 -36.30 0.59 6.30
C PRO A 20 -35.14 1.56 6.58
N LEU A 21 -34.03 1.06 7.14
CA LEU A 21 -32.81 1.82 7.39
C LEU A 21 -31.88 1.89 6.17
N GLN A 22 -32.13 1.11 5.11
CA GLN A 22 -31.26 1.10 3.91
C GLN A 22 -31.09 2.49 3.29
N LYS A 23 -32.14 3.33 3.31
CA LYS A 23 -32.09 4.71 2.82
C LYS A 23 -31.12 5.61 3.60
N HIS A 24 -30.71 5.20 4.79
CA HIS A 24 -29.74 5.90 5.64
C HIS A 24 -28.35 5.27 5.61
N PHE A 25 -28.15 4.23 4.79
CA PHE A 25 -26.82 3.67 4.60
C PHE A 25 -25.92 4.70 3.91
N ARG A 26 -24.61 4.57 4.17
CA ARG A 26 -23.58 5.41 3.55
C ARG A 26 -23.78 5.47 2.03
N GLN A 27 -23.68 6.67 1.49
CA GLN A 27 -23.69 6.93 0.06
C GLN A 27 -22.26 7.13 -0.45
N PRO A 28 -21.99 6.91 -1.75
CA PRO A 28 -20.73 7.32 -2.35
C PRO A 28 -20.47 8.80 -2.08
N LYS A 29 -19.24 9.14 -1.70
CA LYS A 29 -18.82 10.53 -1.47
C LYS A 29 -17.87 11.04 -2.55
N ILE A 30 -17.11 10.13 -3.17
CA ILE A 30 -16.16 10.44 -4.25
C ILE A 30 -16.36 9.41 -5.36
N TYR A 31 -16.14 9.81 -6.60
CA TYR A 31 -15.99 8.91 -7.75
C TYR A 31 -14.55 9.01 -8.21
N LEU A 32 -13.82 7.89 -8.14
CA LEU A 32 -12.38 7.85 -8.31
C LEU A 32 -12.00 7.11 -9.60
N LYS A 33 -11.19 7.74 -10.45
CA LYS A 33 -10.44 7.02 -11.49
C LYS A 33 -9.23 6.35 -10.85
N LEU A 34 -8.93 5.11 -11.22
CA LEU A 34 -7.70 4.47 -10.77
C LEU A 34 -6.53 4.88 -11.68
N PRO A 35 -5.34 5.18 -11.15
CA PRO A 35 -4.14 5.43 -11.96
C PRO A 35 -3.87 4.34 -13.01
N SER A 36 -4.09 3.06 -12.66
CA SER A 36 -3.95 1.93 -13.58
C SER A 36 -5.09 1.76 -14.58
N GLN A 37 -6.21 2.47 -14.36
CA GLN A 37 -7.47 2.29 -15.07
C GLN A 37 -8.00 0.83 -15.03
N GLY A 38 -7.61 0.05 -14.02
CA GLY A 38 -7.98 -1.35 -13.88
C GLY A 38 -7.10 -2.34 -14.65
N ARG A 39 -6.08 -1.88 -15.40
CA ARG A 39 -5.28 -2.70 -16.33
C ARG A 39 -4.59 -3.91 -15.67
N TRP A 40 -4.15 -3.76 -14.42
CA TRP A 40 -3.30 -4.75 -13.74
C TRP A 40 -4.06 -5.64 -12.76
N TYR A 41 -5.39 -5.54 -12.72
CA TYR A 41 -6.22 -6.41 -11.90
C TYR A 41 -6.47 -7.75 -12.60
N PRO A 42 -6.40 -8.88 -11.88
CA PRO A 42 -6.89 -10.16 -12.38
C PRO A 42 -8.39 -10.10 -12.73
N ASN A 43 -8.82 -10.97 -13.63
CA ASN A 43 -10.24 -11.11 -13.97
C ASN A 43 -11.09 -11.33 -12.72
N GLY A 44 -12.13 -10.51 -12.56
CA GLY A 44 -13.05 -10.57 -11.42
C GLY A 44 -12.54 -9.93 -10.12
N ALA A 45 -11.30 -9.44 -10.07
CA ALA A 45 -10.78 -8.73 -8.89
C ALA A 45 -11.33 -7.29 -8.77
N ILE A 46 -11.77 -6.72 -9.89
CA ILE A 46 -12.40 -5.40 -9.97
C ILE A 46 -13.60 -5.46 -10.90
N ASP A 47 -14.64 -4.72 -10.54
CA ASP A 47 -15.83 -4.47 -11.34
C ASP A 47 -15.81 -3.00 -11.78
N MET A 48 -15.22 -2.72 -12.94
CA MET A 48 -15.00 -1.36 -13.43
C MET A 48 -16.24 -0.85 -14.18
N PRO A 49 -16.85 0.28 -13.76
CA PRO A 49 -17.96 0.89 -14.49
C PRO A 49 -17.55 1.43 -15.87
N GLU A 50 -18.52 1.62 -16.77
CA GLU A 50 -18.27 2.09 -18.14
C GLU A 50 -17.60 3.48 -18.21
N ASN A 51 -17.85 4.35 -17.23
CA ASN A 51 -17.22 5.66 -17.13
C ASN A 51 -15.78 5.61 -16.58
N GLY A 52 -15.30 4.45 -16.13
CA GLY A 52 -13.97 4.26 -15.55
C GLY A 52 -13.78 4.84 -14.15
N GLU A 53 -14.86 5.20 -13.45
CA GLU A 53 -14.83 5.80 -12.12
C GLU A 53 -15.55 4.90 -11.11
N ILE A 54 -14.85 4.49 -10.05
CA ILE A 54 -15.43 3.68 -8.99
C ILE A 54 -15.96 4.56 -7.83
N PRO A 55 -17.12 4.23 -7.25
CA PRO A 55 -17.62 4.94 -6.07
C PRO A 55 -16.78 4.61 -4.85
N ILE A 56 -16.37 5.66 -4.13
CA ILE A 56 -15.68 5.58 -2.84
C ILE A 56 -16.62 6.09 -1.75
N TYR A 57 -16.80 5.26 -0.75
CA TYR A 57 -17.62 5.49 0.43
C TYR A 57 -16.72 5.88 1.61
N SER A 58 -17.29 6.56 2.61
CA SER A 58 -16.59 6.75 3.88
C SER A 58 -16.47 5.44 4.65
N MET A 59 -15.44 5.37 5.50
CA MET A 59 -15.29 4.33 6.50
C MET A 59 -16.53 4.28 7.40
N THR A 60 -16.92 3.06 7.79
CA THR A 60 -17.81 2.83 8.93
C THR A 60 -17.02 2.86 10.23
N ALA A 61 -17.72 2.91 11.37
CA ALA A 61 -17.09 2.74 12.68
C ALA A 61 -16.30 1.42 12.80
N LYS A 62 -16.77 0.34 12.15
CA LYS A 62 -16.05 -0.93 12.11
C LYS A 62 -14.74 -0.79 11.34
N ASP A 63 -14.80 -0.17 10.16
CA ASP A 63 -13.63 0.06 9.31
C ASP A 63 -12.55 0.86 10.06
N GLU A 64 -12.92 1.95 10.74
CA GLU A 64 -11.98 2.76 11.52
C GLU A 64 -11.33 1.99 12.69
N LEU A 65 -12.11 1.17 13.40
CA LEU A 65 -11.59 0.36 14.52
C LEU A 65 -10.63 -0.73 14.01
N THR A 66 -10.99 -1.40 12.91
CA THR A 66 -10.11 -2.39 12.25
C THR A 66 -8.83 -1.72 11.76
N PHE A 67 -8.93 -0.53 11.16
CA PHE A 67 -7.76 0.21 10.65
C PHE A 67 -6.81 0.70 11.75
N LYS A 68 -7.28 0.79 13.00
CA LYS A 68 -6.47 1.16 14.17
C LYS A 68 -5.98 -0.06 14.96
N THR A 69 -6.38 -1.28 14.59
CA THR A 69 -6.00 -2.51 15.31
C THR A 69 -4.63 -3.00 14.83
N PRO A 70 -3.61 -3.07 15.71
CA PRO A 70 -2.23 -3.35 15.28
C PRO A 70 -2.03 -4.68 14.55
N ASP A 71 -2.63 -5.78 15.01
CA ASP A 71 -2.40 -7.12 14.44
C ASP A 71 -2.80 -7.25 12.96
N ALA A 72 -3.98 -6.74 12.62
CA ALA A 72 -4.50 -6.75 11.26
C ALA A 72 -3.83 -5.69 10.36
N LEU A 73 -3.16 -4.69 10.96
CA LEU A 73 -2.25 -3.81 10.22
C LEU A 73 -0.96 -4.53 9.85
N LEU A 74 -0.34 -5.27 10.79
CA LEU A 74 0.93 -5.96 10.56
C LEU A 74 0.84 -6.98 9.41
N ASN A 75 -0.31 -7.64 9.26
CA ASN A 75 -0.53 -8.62 8.20
C ASN A 75 -1.26 -8.06 6.97
N GLY A 76 -1.56 -6.75 6.93
CA GLY A 76 -2.23 -6.06 5.82
C GLY A 76 -3.73 -6.31 5.67
N GLN A 77 -4.35 -7.19 6.47
CA GLN A 77 -5.78 -7.51 6.36
C GLN A 77 -6.68 -6.30 6.63
N SER A 78 -6.30 -5.41 7.54
CA SER A 78 -7.06 -4.18 7.81
C SER A 78 -7.20 -3.30 6.59
N VAL A 79 -6.15 -3.16 5.79
CA VAL A 79 -6.17 -2.38 4.54
C VAL A 79 -7.12 -3.02 3.53
N VAL A 80 -7.08 -4.36 3.41
CA VAL A 80 -7.96 -5.12 2.51
C VAL A 80 -9.43 -4.95 2.87
N ASP A 81 -9.76 -5.13 4.15
CA ASP A 81 -11.13 -4.99 4.65
C ASP A 81 -11.66 -3.57 4.42
N VAL A 82 -10.84 -2.56 4.71
CA VAL A 82 -11.20 -1.15 4.53
C VAL A 82 -11.39 -0.82 3.04
N ILE A 83 -10.50 -1.26 2.15
CA ILE A 83 -10.64 -1.03 0.72
C ILE A 83 -11.91 -1.68 0.18
N GLN A 84 -12.18 -2.95 0.51
CA GLN A 84 -13.38 -3.64 0.00
C GLN A 84 -14.68 -3.06 0.57
N SER A 85 -14.64 -2.60 1.82
CA SER A 85 -15.76 -1.92 2.47
C SER A 85 -16.03 -0.56 1.80
N CYS A 86 -15.00 0.24 1.59
CA CYS A 86 -15.12 1.62 1.13
C CYS A 86 -15.15 1.75 -0.41
N ALA A 87 -14.66 0.77 -1.15
CA ALA A 87 -14.70 0.71 -2.61
C ALA A 87 -15.24 -0.67 -3.06
N PRO A 88 -16.56 -0.91 -2.98
CA PRO A 88 -17.18 -2.22 -3.24
C PRO A 88 -16.95 -2.78 -4.65
N ASN A 89 -16.50 -1.95 -5.59
CA ASN A 89 -16.09 -2.35 -6.93
C ASN A 89 -14.76 -3.13 -6.92
N ILE A 90 -13.89 -2.91 -5.94
CA ILE A 90 -12.71 -3.74 -5.69
C ILE A 90 -13.18 -5.02 -4.98
N LYS A 91 -13.34 -6.11 -5.73
CA LYS A 91 -13.80 -7.40 -5.21
C LYS A 91 -12.69 -8.18 -4.50
N ASN A 92 -11.44 -7.89 -4.81
CA ASN A 92 -10.28 -8.48 -4.16
C ASN A 92 -9.18 -7.44 -3.94
N ALA A 93 -9.12 -6.87 -2.73
CA ALA A 93 -8.13 -5.82 -2.43
C ALA A 93 -6.69 -6.35 -2.31
N TRP A 94 -6.49 -7.64 -2.08
CA TRP A 94 -5.17 -8.26 -2.16
C TRP A 94 -4.53 -8.15 -3.55
N ALA A 95 -5.36 -8.06 -4.59
CA ALA A 95 -4.92 -7.94 -5.96
C ALA A 95 -4.76 -6.48 -6.42
N VAL A 96 -4.95 -5.50 -5.54
CA VAL A 96 -4.75 -4.07 -5.86
C VAL A 96 -3.29 -3.85 -6.30
N PRO A 97 -3.05 -3.34 -7.51
CA PRO A 97 -1.73 -2.95 -7.97
C PRO A 97 -1.16 -1.85 -7.09
N SER A 98 0.15 -1.86 -6.84
CA SER A 98 0.84 -0.87 -6.02
C SER A 98 0.66 0.57 -6.54
N VAL A 99 0.41 0.73 -7.83
CA VAL A 99 0.17 2.03 -8.48
C VAL A 99 -1.19 2.66 -8.10
N ASP A 100 -2.14 1.86 -7.61
CA ASP A 100 -3.48 2.33 -7.23
C ASP A 100 -3.67 2.44 -5.71
N LEU A 101 -2.79 1.81 -4.93
CA LEU A 101 -2.96 1.62 -3.49
C LEU A 101 -3.05 2.96 -2.73
N ASP A 102 -2.04 3.81 -2.84
CA ASP A 102 -2.01 5.10 -2.14
C ASP A 102 -3.17 6.00 -2.58
N CYS A 103 -3.48 6.02 -3.88
CA CYS A 103 -4.60 6.79 -4.42
C CYS A 103 -5.95 6.35 -3.81
N LEU A 104 -6.18 5.04 -3.70
CA LEU A 104 -7.34 4.47 -3.03
C LEU A 104 -7.41 4.87 -1.56
N LEU A 105 -6.30 4.72 -0.82
CA LEU A 105 -6.25 5.04 0.61
C LEU A 105 -6.50 6.53 0.88
N VAL A 106 -5.90 7.42 0.08
CA VAL A 106 -6.13 8.87 0.16
C VAL A 106 -7.59 9.20 -0.16
N ALA A 107 -8.19 8.58 -1.18
CA ALA A 107 -9.60 8.80 -1.51
C ALA A 107 -10.55 8.34 -0.39
N ILE A 108 -10.30 7.17 0.22
CA ILE A 108 -11.10 6.66 1.35
C ILE A 108 -10.96 7.59 2.56
N ARG A 109 -9.75 8.05 2.86
CA ARG A 109 -9.48 9.04 3.90
C ARG A 109 -10.25 10.33 3.63
N MET A 110 -10.20 10.83 2.39
CA MET A 110 -10.89 12.05 1.97
C MET A 110 -12.41 11.93 2.08
N ALA A 111 -12.98 10.79 1.69
CA ALA A 111 -14.40 10.50 1.88
C ALA A 111 -14.79 10.51 3.37
N THR A 112 -13.89 10.07 4.25
CA THR A 112 -14.18 9.91 5.67
C THR A 112 -14.04 11.23 6.43
N PHE A 113 -12.92 11.93 6.26
CA PHE A 113 -12.53 13.08 7.09
C PHE A 113 -12.49 14.42 6.36
N GLY A 114 -12.74 14.44 5.04
CA GLY A 114 -12.69 15.64 4.22
C GLY A 114 -11.35 15.85 3.50
N GLU A 115 -11.23 16.97 2.79
CA GLU A 115 -10.18 17.21 1.79
C GLU A 115 -8.81 17.55 2.39
N LYS A 116 -8.80 18.10 3.60
CA LYS A 116 -7.59 18.60 4.26
C LYS A 116 -7.08 17.60 5.29
N LEU A 117 -5.80 17.27 5.24
CA LEU A 117 -5.09 16.46 6.22
C LEU A 117 -4.19 17.35 7.05
N GLU A 118 -4.44 17.40 8.36
CA GLU A 118 -3.55 18.05 9.30
C GLU A 118 -2.50 17.04 9.79
N VAL A 119 -1.22 17.39 9.64
CA VAL A 119 -0.08 16.61 10.14
C VAL A 119 0.72 17.48 11.09
N THR A 120 0.74 17.10 12.36
CA THR A 120 1.54 17.75 13.39
C THR A 120 2.89 17.07 13.51
N VAL A 121 3.97 17.83 13.39
CA VAL A 121 5.35 17.33 13.58
C VAL A 121 6.11 18.18 14.57
N THR A 122 7.06 17.57 15.27
CA THR A 122 8.11 18.29 15.98
C THR A 122 9.22 18.66 14.99
N ILE A 123 9.54 19.95 14.88
CA ILE A 123 10.57 20.42 13.96
C ILE A 123 11.93 19.82 14.36
N PRO A 124 12.70 19.22 13.43
CA PRO A 124 13.94 18.53 13.75
C PRO A 124 14.90 19.38 14.57
N ASN A 125 15.56 18.76 15.55
CA ASN A 125 16.49 19.40 16.50
C ASN A 125 15.86 20.45 17.44
N THR A 126 14.54 20.60 17.46
CA THR A 126 13.84 21.55 18.33
C THR A 126 12.75 20.86 19.16
N LYS A 127 12.07 21.63 20.02
CA LYS A 127 10.83 21.22 20.71
C LYS A 127 9.58 21.88 20.12
N ILE A 128 9.70 22.54 18.97
CA ILE A 128 8.62 23.28 18.34
C ILE A 128 7.71 22.29 17.64
N GLU A 129 6.45 22.22 18.06
CA GLU A 129 5.41 21.46 17.35
C GLU A 129 4.68 22.38 16.37
N LYS A 130 4.48 21.90 15.15
CA LYS A 130 3.80 22.66 14.10
C LYS A 130 2.93 21.74 13.27
N SER A 131 1.71 22.20 13.00
CA SER A 131 0.76 21.54 12.11
C SER A 131 0.90 22.05 10.68
N TYR A 132 0.89 21.11 9.74
CA TYR A 132 0.82 21.37 8.31
C TYR A 132 -0.48 20.83 7.76
N GLU A 133 -1.10 21.59 6.86
CA GLU A 133 -2.31 21.15 6.17
C GLU A 133 -1.94 20.69 4.75
N ILE A 134 -2.34 19.48 4.39
CA ILE A 134 -2.12 18.86 3.09
C ILE A 134 -3.46 18.68 2.40
N ASP A 135 -3.56 19.10 1.14
CA ASP A 135 -4.75 18.87 0.31
C ASP A 135 -4.71 17.48 -0.33
N CYS A 136 -5.64 16.61 0.07
CA CYS A 136 -5.77 15.26 -0.46
C CYS A 136 -6.13 15.24 -1.96
N LYS A 137 -6.79 16.28 -2.50
CA LYS A 137 -7.07 16.36 -3.94
C LYS A 137 -5.79 16.49 -4.74
N VAL A 138 -4.86 17.33 -4.29
CA VAL A 138 -3.56 17.51 -4.95
C VAL A 138 -2.76 16.19 -4.96
N LEU A 139 -2.83 15.42 -3.87
CA LEU A 139 -2.22 14.09 -3.82
C LEU A 139 -2.85 13.12 -4.84
N ILE A 140 -4.18 13.06 -4.90
CA ILE A 140 -4.90 12.23 -5.88
C ILE A 140 -4.53 12.63 -7.31
N ASP A 141 -4.56 13.94 -7.62
CA ASP A 141 -4.21 14.46 -8.93
C ASP A 141 -2.77 14.09 -9.33
N THR A 142 -1.85 14.08 -8.36
CA THR A 142 -0.46 13.64 -8.58
C THR A 142 -0.40 12.17 -8.99
N TYR A 143 -1.15 11.28 -8.32
CA TYR A 143 -1.19 9.86 -8.69
C TYR A 143 -1.85 9.63 -10.05
N LEU A 144 -2.89 10.40 -10.38
CA LEU A 144 -3.58 10.30 -11.66
C LEU A 144 -2.75 10.81 -12.83
N ALA A 145 -1.86 11.79 -12.58
CA ALA A 145 -0.92 12.29 -13.57
C ALA A 145 0.30 11.39 -13.76
N ALA A 146 0.60 10.52 -12.79
CA ALA A 146 1.75 9.62 -12.85
C ALA A 146 1.58 8.55 -13.93
N VAL A 147 2.69 8.23 -14.61
CA VAL A 147 2.72 7.20 -15.67
C VAL A 147 3.66 6.07 -15.23
N PHE A 148 3.13 4.85 -15.26
CA PHE A 148 3.91 3.64 -15.04
C PHE A 148 4.57 3.24 -16.35
N GLU A 149 5.89 3.37 -16.40
CA GLU A 149 6.69 2.99 -17.57
C GLU A 149 6.93 1.49 -17.54
N ASP A 150 6.06 0.73 -18.19
CA ASP A 150 6.08 -0.74 -18.17
C ASP A 150 7.14 -1.37 -19.08
N ILE A 151 7.95 -0.59 -19.79
CA ILE A 151 9.01 -1.09 -20.67
C ILE A 151 10.34 -0.43 -20.33
N ILE A 152 11.39 -1.25 -20.20
CA ILE A 152 12.78 -0.80 -20.16
C ILE A 152 13.58 -1.48 -21.27
N HIS A 153 14.43 -0.69 -21.93
CA HIS A 153 15.45 -1.19 -22.85
C HIS A 153 16.81 -1.16 -22.17
N ILE A 154 17.46 -2.31 -22.02
CA ILE A 154 18.77 -2.42 -21.39
C ILE A 154 19.62 -3.50 -22.05
N ASP A 155 20.81 -3.10 -22.49
CA ASP A 155 21.83 -4.00 -23.05
C ASP A 155 21.36 -4.89 -24.22
N GLY A 156 20.35 -4.45 -24.98
CA GLY A 156 19.75 -5.22 -26.08
C GLY A 156 18.51 -6.04 -25.66
N PHE A 157 18.20 -6.09 -24.37
CA PHE A 157 16.93 -6.60 -23.86
C PHE A 157 15.85 -5.52 -23.86
N THR A 158 14.63 -5.94 -24.17
CA THR A 158 13.39 -5.22 -23.88
C THR A 158 12.65 -5.99 -22.80
N VAL A 159 12.51 -5.40 -21.63
CA VAL A 159 11.84 -6.02 -20.48
C VAL A 159 10.52 -5.32 -20.27
N THR A 160 9.44 -6.10 -20.26
CA THR A 160 8.10 -5.63 -19.92
C THR A 160 7.82 -5.96 -18.46
N LEU A 161 7.33 -4.96 -17.73
CA LEU A 161 7.11 -4.99 -16.30
C LEU A 161 5.62 -4.82 -15.99
N LYS A 162 5.26 -5.17 -14.76
CA LYS A 162 3.98 -4.87 -14.13
C LYS A 162 4.21 -4.35 -12.71
N PRO A 163 3.30 -3.52 -12.18
CA PRO A 163 3.29 -3.24 -10.76
C PRO A 163 3.01 -4.53 -9.97
N LEU A 164 3.62 -4.63 -8.80
CA LEU A 164 3.30 -5.70 -7.84
C LEU A 164 1.93 -5.43 -7.24
N ASN A 165 1.25 -6.48 -6.79
CA ASN A 165 0.00 -6.32 -6.06
C ASN A 165 0.26 -6.23 -4.54
N TYR A 166 -0.76 -5.78 -3.82
CA TYR A 166 -0.69 -5.57 -2.38
C TYR A 166 -0.33 -6.86 -1.62
N LYS A 167 -0.84 -8.02 -2.04
CA LYS A 167 -0.49 -9.31 -1.42
C LYS A 167 1.01 -9.60 -1.48
N THR A 168 1.59 -9.51 -2.68
CA THR A 168 3.02 -9.72 -2.87
C THR A 168 3.81 -8.74 -1.99
N PHE A 169 3.43 -7.46 -2.00
CA PHE A 169 4.07 -6.45 -1.16
C PHE A 169 4.02 -6.79 0.34
N THR A 170 2.85 -7.11 0.87
CA THR A 170 2.66 -7.45 2.30
C THR A 170 3.41 -8.71 2.70
N GLU A 171 3.33 -9.79 1.92
CA GLU A 171 4.04 -11.04 2.22
C GLU A 171 5.56 -10.83 2.28
N MET A 172 6.09 -9.95 1.43
CA MET A 172 7.52 -9.62 1.40
C MET A 172 7.92 -8.70 2.55
N ALA A 173 7.06 -7.73 2.92
CA ALA A 173 7.29 -6.87 4.07
C ALA A 173 7.36 -7.67 5.38
N ILE A 174 6.43 -8.62 5.57
CA ILE A 174 6.40 -9.51 6.74
C ILE A 174 7.69 -10.35 6.81
N LYS A 175 8.06 -11.03 5.72
CA LYS A 175 9.28 -11.84 5.69
C LYS A 175 10.54 -11.00 5.95
N THR A 176 10.61 -9.81 5.37
CA THR A 176 11.74 -8.89 5.57
C THR A 176 11.85 -8.48 7.04
N PHE A 177 10.72 -8.15 7.67
CA PHE A 177 10.67 -7.80 9.09
C PHE A 177 11.09 -8.96 9.99
N GLU A 178 10.61 -10.18 9.72
CA GLU A 178 11.00 -11.39 10.46
C GLU A 178 12.51 -11.64 10.40
N GLU A 179 13.10 -11.54 9.20
CA GLU A 179 14.54 -11.72 9.01
C GLU A 179 15.37 -10.59 9.67
N GLN A 180 14.91 -9.34 9.59
CA GLN A 180 15.56 -8.22 10.29
C GLN A 180 15.52 -8.40 11.81
N ARG A 181 14.38 -8.85 12.36
CA ARG A 181 14.24 -9.16 13.79
C ARG A 181 15.16 -10.31 14.20
N LEU A 182 15.29 -11.35 13.38
CA LEU A 182 16.21 -12.46 13.62
C LEU A 182 17.66 -11.97 13.70
N LEU A 183 18.08 -11.10 12.77
CA LEU A 183 19.42 -10.49 12.79
C LEU A 183 19.67 -9.64 14.05
N GLN A 184 18.68 -8.89 14.51
CA GLN A 184 18.79 -8.12 15.76
C GLN A 184 18.96 -9.03 16.98
N THR A 185 18.20 -10.12 17.07
CA THR A 185 18.32 -11.11 18.15
C THR A 185 19.69 -11.79 18.15
N VAL A 186 20.18 -12.22 16.98
CA VAL A 186 21.51 -12.84 16.83
C VAL A 186 22.64 -11.92 17.32
N ASN A 187 22.49 -10.61 17.12
CA ASN A 187 23.45 -9.62 17.60
C ASN A 187 23.42 -9.42 19.13
N ASN A 188 22.26 -9.62 19.77
CA ASN A 188 22.04 -9.31 21.19
C ASN A 188 22.22 -10.51 22.13
N ASP A 189 22.04 -11.74 21.65
CA ASP A 189 22.10 -12.95 22.48
C ASP A 189 23.52 -13.53 22.59
N ASP A 190 23.82 -14.22 23.71
CA ASP A 190 25.05 -15.00 23.91
C ASP A 190 24.98 -16.37 23.19
N PHE A 191 24.71 -16.35 21.89
CA PHE A 191 24.91 -17.54 21.05
C PHE A 191 26.40 -17.82 20.86
N ASP A 192 26.73 -19.11 20.72
CA ASP A 192 28.05 -19.53 20.25
C ASP A 192 28.35 -18.92 18.86
N ALA A 193 29.61 -18.54 18.63
CA ALA A 193 30.04 -17.78 17.46
C ALA A 193 29.73 -18.51 16.14
N GLU A 194 29.84 -19.83 16.12
CA GLU A 194 29.53 -20.66 14.95
C GLU A 194 28.03 -20.61 14.62
N LYS A 195 27.16 -20.68 15.64
CA LYS A 195 25.70 -20.57 15.46
C LYS A 195 25.28 -19.18 15.03
N LYS A 196 25.91 -18.12 15.57
CA LYS A 196 25.66 -16.75 15.12
C LYS A 196 25.95 -16.58 13.63
N LEU A 197 27.09 -17.11 13.18
CA LEU A 197 27.52 -17.01 11.79
C LEU A 197 26.58 -17.76 10.84
N ASP A 198 26.14 -18.98 11.21
CA ASP A 198 25.17 -19.75 10.41
C ASP A 198 23.83 -19.04 10.28
N MET A 199 23.28 -18.55 11.40
CA MET A 199 22.00 -17.82 11.40
C MET A 199 22.10 -16.52 10.60
N PHE A 200 23.21 -15.77 10.74
CA PHE A 200 23.46 -14.56 9.97
C PHE A 200 23.50 -14.84 8.47
N ASN A 201 24.27 -15.84 8.04
CA ASN A 201 24.39 -16.22 6.64
C ASN A 201 23.05 -16.66 6.05
N LYS A 202 22.26 -17.42 6.83
CA LYS A 202 20.93 -17.86 6.42
C LYS A 202 19.98 -16.68 6.22
N SER A 203 19.88 -15.77 7.20
CA SER A 203 19.03 -14.58 7.08
C SER A 203 19.44 -13.66 5.95
N PHE A 204 20.76 -13.46 5.78
CA PHE A 204 21.28 -12.65 4.68
C PHE A 204 20.95 -13.25 3.31
N LYS A 205 21.06 -14.58 3.18
CA LYS A 205 20.63 -15.29 1.97
C LYS A 205 19.13 -15.14 1.72
N THR A 206 18.29 -15.32 2.74
CA THR A 206 16.84 -15.14 2.61
C THR A 206 16.48 -13.72 2.13
N LEU A 207 17.10 -12.68 2.72
CA LEU A 207 16.87 -11.29 2.30
C LEU A 207 17.30 -11.05 0.85
N THR A 208 18.39 -11.67 0.42
CA THR A 208 18.84 -11.62 -0.98
C THR A 208 17.83 -12.28 -1.91
N ASP A 209 17.36 -13.48 -1.55
CA ASP A 209 16.37 -14.23 -2.33
C ASP A 209 15.04 -13.46 -2.42
N ILE A 210 14.59 -12.79 -1.35
CA ILE A 210 13.40 -11.93 -1.36
C ILE A 210 13.54 -10.81 -2.41
N ASN A 211 14.67 -10.09 -2.41
CA ASN A 211 14.90 -9.00 -3.35
C ASN A 211 14.93 -9.47 -4.81
N VAL A 212 15.52 -10.64 -5.05
CA VAL A 212 15.54 -11.25 -6.39
C VAL A 212 14.14 -11.68 -6.82
N ASN A 213 13.35 -12.25 -5.91
CA ASN A 213 11.98 -12.70 -6.21
C ASN A 213 11.03 -11.52 -6.51
N ILE A 214 11.18 -10.38 -5.82
CA ILE A 214 10.47 -9.11 -6.13
C ILE A 214 10.63 -8.76 -7.60
N MET A 215 11.86 -8.82 -8.10
CA MET A 215 12.18 -8.47 -9.47
C MET A 215 11.55 -9.46 -10.45
N LYS A 216 11.66 -10.77 -10.17
CA LYS A 216 11.07 -11.83 -10.99
C LYS A 216 9.55 -11.66 -11.10
N ASP A 217 8.87 -11.37 -10.00
CA ASP A 217 7.41 -11.19 -9.96
C ASP A 217 6.95 -9.96 -10.73
N ALA A 218 7.78 -8.91 -10.80
CA ALA A 218 7.48 -7.70 -11.55
C ALA A 218 7.66 -7.87 -13.06
N ILE A 219 8.41 -8.86 -13.54
CA ILE A 219 8.69 -9.07 -14.96
C ILE A 219 7.57 -9.87 -15.62
N VAL A 220 6.99 -9.30 -16.68
CA VAL A 220 5.99 -9.95 -17.54
C VAL A 220 6.66 -10.69 -18.68
N SER A 221 7.67 -10.09 -19.30
CA SER A 221 8.40 -10.70 -20.40
C SER A 221 9.77 -10.10 -20.61
N ILE A 222 10.67 -10.90 -21.19
CA ILE A 222 12.01 -10.47 -21.61
C ILE A 222 12.18 -10.81 -23.08
N GLN A 223 12.61 -9.84 -23.87
CA GLN A 223 12.85 -10.00 -25.30
C GLN A 223 14.28 -9.57 -25.64
N TRP A 224 15.03 -10.42 -26.34
CA TRP A 224 16.33 -10.04 -26.88
C TRP A 224 16.19 -9.51 -28.30
N LYS A 225 16.49 -8.23 -28.52
CA LYS A 225 16.43 -7.57 -29.84
C LYS A 225 15.13 -7.91 -30.59
N ASN A 226 15.22 -8.65 -31.69
CA ASN A 226 14.10 -9.02 -32.56
C ASN A 226 13.62 -10.48 -32.35
N GLU A 227 14.12 -11.17 -31.33
CA GLU A 227 13.68 -12.53 -31.01
C GLU A 227 12.28 -12.53 -30.38
N PRO A 228 11.59 -13.68 -30.33
CA PRO A 228 10.32 -13.80 -29.62
C PRO A 228 10.47 -13.48 -28.13
N ALA A 229 9.50 -12.76 -27.57
CA ALA A 229 9.49 -12.44 -26.14
C ALA A 229 9.26 -13.71 -25.29
N VAL A 230 10.13 -13.92 -24.31
CA VAL A 230 10.02 -14.99 -23.31
C VAL A 230 9.07 -14.54 -22.20
N LYS A 231 8.01 -15.32 -21.97
CA LYS A 231 6.98 -15.06 -20.93
C LYS A 231 6.89 -16.17 -19.88
N ASN A 232 7.67 -17.24 -20.04
CA ASN A 232 7.65 -18.35 -19.09
C ASN A 232 8.34 -17.89 -17.80
N PRO A 233 7.66 -17.95 -16.64
CA PRO A 233 8.22 -17.44 -15.38
C PRO A 233 9.46 -18.21 -14.91
N ILE A 234 9.58 -19.51 -15.24
CA ILE A 234 10.76 -20.32 -14.90
C ILE A 234 11.97 -19.82 -15.68
N HIS A 235 11.84 -19.62 -17.00
CA HIS A 235 12.94 -19.12 -17.83
C HIS A 235 13.30 -17.66 -17.47
N ILE A 236 12.32 -16.84 -17.10
CA ILE A 236 12.57 -15.47 -16.60
C ILE A 236 13.36 -15.53 -15.30
N ALA A 237 13.01 -16.41 -14.36
CA ALA A 237 13.73 -16.59 -13.11
C ALA A 237 15.18 -17.04 -13.37
N GLU A 238 15.39 -18.05 -14.21
CA GLU A 238 16.72 -18.53 -14.60
C GLU A 238 17.58 -17.43 -15.23
N PHE A 239 16.97 -16.59 -16.09
CA PHE A 239 17.65 -15.44 -16.68
C PHE A 239 18.07 -14.44 -15.61
N ILE A 240 17.19 -14.05 -14.70
CA ILE A 240 17.49 -13.06 -13.66
C ILE A 240 18.55 -13.57 -12.68
N ASP A 241 18.54 -14.88 -12.35
CA ASP A 241 19.55 -15.51 -11.49
C ASP A 241 20.94 -15.55 -12.14
N SER A 242 21.00 -15.53 -13.47
CA SER A 242 22.23 -15.62 -14.26
C SER A 242 22.63 -14.31 -14.93
N ALA A 243 21.81 -13.26 -14.80
CA ALA A 243 22.02 -11.97 -15.45
C ALA A 243 23.24 -11.25 -14.88
N ASP A 244 23.95 -10.52 -15.73
CA ASP A 244 25.02 -9.66 -15.24
C ASP A 244 24.48 -8.52 -14.36
N ALA A 245 25.37 -7.96 -13.54
CA ALA A 245 25.02 -6.90 -12.60
C ALA A 245 24.46 -5.65 -13.28
N LYS A 246 24.82 -5.34 -14.52
CA LYS A 246 24.34 -4.15 -15.23
C LYS A 246 22.86 -4.33 -15.59
N VAL A 247 22.50 -5.46 -16.18
CA VAL A 247 21.10 -5.79 -16.52
C VAL A 247 20.25 -5.83 -15.26
N TYR A 248 20.68 -6.58 -14.24
CA TYR A 248 19.96 -6.70 -12.97
C TYR A 248 19.71 -5.32 -12.32
N ASN A 249 20.77 -4.53 -12.14
CA ASN A 249 20.65 -3.24 -11.46
C ASN A 249 19.84 -2.22 -12.27
N GLY A 250 19.86 -2.30 -13.60
CA GLY A 250 19.04 -1.44 -14.45
C GLY A 250 17.55 -1.75 -14.32
N ILE A 251 17.17 -3.03 -14.32
CA ILE A 251 15.78 -3.45 -14.09
C ILE A 251 15.34 -3.02 -12.68
N LYS A 252 16.17 -3.29 -11.65
CA LYS A 252 15.89 -2.88 -10.27
C LYS A 252 15.63 -1.38 -10.16
N LYS A 253 16.52 -0.57 -10.72
CA LYS A 253 16.42 0.89 -10.69
C LYS A 253 15.13 1.37 -11.35
N HIS A 254 14.75 0.80 -12.49
CA HIS A 254 13.52 1.17 -13.20
C HIS A 254 12.26 0.81 -12.40
N ILE A 255 12.24 -0.34 -11.74
CA ILE A 255 11.16 -0.73 -10.82
C ILE A 255 11.07 0.28 -9.66
N ASP A 256 12.20 0.63 -9.04
CA ASP A 256 12.27 1.58 -7.93
C ASP A 256 11.80 2.99 -8.35
N GLU A 257 12.18 3.44 -9.56
CA GLU A 257 11.74 4.72 -10.13
C GLU A 257 10.25 4.75 -10.41
N ASN A 258 9.69 3.69 -10.99
CA ASN A 258 8.25 3.55 -11.16
C ASN A 258 7.53 3.57 -9.81
N LYS A 259 8.01 2.81 -8.81
CA LYS A 259 7.41 2.77 -7.47
C LYS A 259 7.31 4.16 -6.86
N LYS A 260 8.38 4.96 -6.92
CA LYS A 260 8.40 6.32 -6.35
C LYS A 260 7.32 7.25 -6.93
N LYS A 261 7.00 7.13 -8.22
CA LYS A 261 5.98 7.97 -8.89
C LYS A 261 4.57 7.79 -8.31
N PHE A 262 4.28 6.64 -7.70
CA PHE A 262 2.96 6.29 -7.17
C PHE A 262 2.92 6.18 -5.64
N GLN A 263 4.00 6.55 -4.97
CA GLN A 263 4.05 6.61 -3.52
C GLN A 263 3.92 8.05 -3.02
N THR A 264 3.21 8.20 -1.92
CA THR A 264 3.14 9.46 -1.18
C THR A 264 4.55 9.91 -0.81
N GLN A 265 4.97 11.08 -1.31
CA GLN A 265 6.27 11.66 -0.97
C GLN A 265 6.15 12.51 0.31
N PRO A 266 7.20 12.56 1.15
CA PRO A 266 7.27 13.53 2.22
C PRO A 266 7.14 14.96 1.68
N MET A 267 6.48 15.83 2.44
CA MET A 267 6.39 17.24 2.07
C MET A 267 7.62 17.99 2.55
N THR A 268 8.38 18.56 1.62
CA THR A 268 9.52 19.44 1.96
C THR A 268 9.01 20.81 2.40
N VAL A 269 9.45 21.25 3.59
CA VAL A 269 9.09 22.54 4.18
C VAL A 269 10.34 23.37 4.45
N GLN A 270 10.23 24.69 4.26
CA GLN A 270 11.25 25.65 4.69
C GLN A 270 11.00 26.07 6.14
N ALA A 271 12.03 25.97 6.97
CA ALA A 271 11.98 26.46 8.34
C ALA A 271 11.95 28.00 8.35
N THR A 272 11.25 28.57 9.32
CA THR A 272 11.28 30.03 9.56
C THR A 272 12.60 30.43 10.23
N ASP A 273 12.92 31.73 10.23
CA ASP A 273 14.14 32.22 10.89
C ASP A 273 14.16 31.89 12.39
N GLU A 274 13.02 32.01 13.07
CA GLU A 274 12.87 31.63 14.48
C GLU A 274 13.13 30.13 14.72
N GLU A 275 12.67 29.27 13.81
CA GLU A 275 12.88 27.82 13.88
C GLU A 275 14.36 27.48 13.65
N ILE A 276 15.03 28.17 12.72
CA ILE A 276 16.46 28.00 12.43
C ILE A 276 17.31 28.48 13.62
N GLU A 277 16.97 29.62 14.22
CA GLU A 277 17.63 30.11 15.45
C GLU A 277 17.47 29.12 16.61
N ALA A 278 16.33 28.43 16.68
CA ALA A 278 16.08 27.36 17.64
C ALA A 278 16.82 26.04 17.33
N GLY A 279 17.54 25.95 16.20
CA GLY A 279 18.38 24.82 15.81
C GLY A 279 17.85 23.97 14.65
N ALA A 280 16.75 24.36 14.02
CA ALA A 280 16.19 23.64 12.88
C ALA A 280 17.09 23.75 11.63
N PRO A 281 17.13 22.71 10.78
CA PRO A 281 17.71 22.83 9.44
C PRO A 281 16.87 23.80 8.59
N LYS A 282 17.49 24.44 7.57
CA LYS A 282 16.79 25.36 6.66
C LYS A 282 15.59 24.72 5.95
N THR A 283 15.69 23.43 5.66
CA THR A 283 14.62 22.63 5.07
C THR A 283 14.55 21.30 5.78
N PHE A 284 13.34 20.77 5.93
CA PHE A 284 13.11 19.43 6.44
C PHE A 284 11.88 18.80 5.78
N GLU A 285 11.74 17.50 5.96
CA GLU A 285 10.65 16.71 5.41
C GLU A 285 9.60 16.42 6.49
N VAL A 286 8.34 16.64 6.14
CA VAL A 286 7.18 16.22 6.92
C VAL A 286 6.73 14.88 6.35
N PRO A 287 6.87 13.76 7.09
CA PRO A 287 6.48 12.45 6.59
C PRO A 287 4.96 12.38 6.43
N ILE A 288 4.51 11.78 5.32
CA ILE A 288 3.09 11.54 5.04
C ILE A 288 2.96 10.06 4.67
N SER A 289 2.14 9.31 5.42
CA SER A 289 1.82 7.92 5.09
C SER A 289 0.33 7.65 5.31
N PHE A 290 -0.30 7.03 4.32
CA PHE A 290 -1.71 6.60 4.39
C PHE A 290 -1.83 5.10 4.59
N ASP A 291 -0.82 4.33 4.20
CA ASP A 291 -0.73 2.91 4.49
C ASP A 291 -0.14 2.69 5.88
N GLN A 292 -1.01 2.35 6.83
CA GLN A 292 -0.62 2.07 8.22
C GLN A 292 0.02 0.68 8.38
N SER A 293 -0.07 -0.19 7.36
CA SER A 293 0.64 -1.49 7.34
C SER A 293 2.11 -1.35 6.96
N ASN A 294 2.50 -0.19 6.42
CA ASN A 294 3.87 0.13 6.05
C ASN A 294 4.77 0.45 7.28
N PHE A 295 4.40 -0.09 8.45
CA PHE A 295 5.03 0.08 9.76
C PHE A 295 6.51 -0.37 9.80
N PHE A 296 6.95 -1.14 8.80
CA PHE A 296 8.24 -1.81 8.77
C PHE A 296 9.30 -1.14 7.88
N VAL A 297 9.00 0.03 7.29
CA VAL A 297 9.93 0.78 6.43
C VAL A 297 10.54 1.96 7.17
#